data_AF-A0AAN5YII7-F1
#
_entry.id   AF-A0AAN5YII7-F1
#
_cell.length_a   1.000
_cell.length_b   1.000
_cell.length_c   1.000
_cell.angle_alpha   90.00
_cell.angle_beta   90.00
_cell.angle_gamma   90.00
#
_symmetry.space_group_name_H-M   'P 1'
#
loop_
_entity.id
_entity.type
_entity.pdbx_description
1 polymer ?
#
loop_
_entity_poly.entity_id
_entity_poly.type
_entity_poly.pdbx_seq_one_letter_code
_entity_poly.pdbx_strand_id
1 'polypeptide(L)'
;MNESVPNETPPSLTIDSYAIQELEQRLCQSLHLRIQKVPEPPSITKSDVKVAVLFSGGLDCTLLARLSHDILPKNETIDLLNVAFENPRVAAAAAGKEGATASVYESCPDRITGRAAFAELQRVCPDRNWRLVAIDIPYTETVAHRDMVKRLMRPHNTEMDLSIACALYFASRARGMAVNSRNSPSEPTQYTSPARVLLSGLGADELFAGYARHGVAFARDGFRGLIDEIHLDVSRLGKRNLGRDDRILSNWGREARYPFLDEDFVSYVLEAPVWEKCGFGVPEPSETTGVDYTGIDPEKRALRLLSLKLGMATVAREKKRAIQFGSRTAKMEKGRTKGTDALS
;
A
#
# COMPACT_ATOMS: atom_id res chain seq x y z
N MET A 1 15.21 4.74 -18.67
CA MET A 1 14.30 5.72 -18.03
C MET A 1 14.37 6.99 -18.84
N ASN A 2 13.25 7.69 -19.02
CA ASN A 2 13.16 8.96 -19.71
C ASN A 2 13.80 10.06 -18.85
N GLU A 3 14.82 10.72 -19.41
CA GLU A 3 15.63 11.75 -18.77
C GLU A 3 15.34 13.16 -19.30
N SER A 4 14.26 13.31 -20.07
CA SER A 4 13.86 14.61 -20.61
C SER A 4 13.43 15.55 -19.49
N VAL A 5 13.70 16.83 -19.68
CA VAL A 5 13.21 17.93 -18.86
C VAL A 5 12.39 18.85 -19.76
N PRO A 6 11.33 19.50 -19.25
CA PRO A 6 10.45 20.25 -20.10
C PRO A 6 11.11 21.59 -20.50
N ASN A 7 10.96 21.98 -21.77
CA ASN A 7 11.48 23.25 -22.29
C ASN A 7 10.60 24.45 -21.88
N GLU A 8 9.33 24.20 -21.59
CA GLU A 8 8.32 25.15 -21.16
C GLU A 8 7.56 24.59 -19.94
N THR A 9 6.62 25.35 -19.39
CA THR A 9 5.75 24.85 -18.30
C THR A 9 4.93 23.64 -18.79
N PRO A 10 5.02 22.47 -18.13
CA PRO A 10 4.23 21.30 -18.50
C PRO A 10 2.72 21.56 -18.38
N PRO A 11 1.88 20.85 -19.16
CA PRO A 11 0.43 20.93 -19.02
C PRO A 11 -0.04 20.36 -17.67
N SER A 12 -1.13 20.93 -17.14
CA SER A 12 -1.79 20.40 -15.93
C SER A 12 -2.24 18.95 -16.10
N LEU A 13 -2.04 18.14 -15.06
CA LEU A 13 -2.60 16.80 -14.98
C LEU A 13 -4.01 16.83 -14.37
N THR A 14 -4.99 16.40 -15.17
CA THR A 14 -6.41 16.22 -14.81
C THR A 14 -6.82 14.75 -14.93
N ILE A 15 -8.00 14.38 -14.42
CA ILE A 15 -8.55 13.01 -14.57
C ILE A 15 -8.77 12.60 -16.04
N ASP A 16 -8.91 13.58 -16.94
CA ASP A 16 -9.16 13.38 -18.37
C ASP A 16 -7.88 13.32 -19.20
N SER A 17 -6.71 13.55 -18.59
CA SER A 17 -5.43 13.49 -19.29
C SER A 17 -5.21 12.11 -19.88
N TYR A 18 -4.69 12.04 -21.11
CA TYR A 18 -4.35 10.78 -21.78
C TYR A 18 -3.46 9.88 -20.92
N ALA A 19 -2.48 10.45 -20.22
CA ALA A 19 -1.61 9.73 -19.29
C ALA A 19 -2.38 8.96 -18.19
N ILE A 20 -3.51 9.48 -17.70
CA ILE A 20 -4.35 8.82 -16.69
C ILE A 20 -5.16 7.67 -17.30
N GLN A 21 -5.64 7.84 -18.54
CA GLN A 21 -6.34 6.79 -19.27
C GLN A 21 -5.42 5.61 -19.60
N GLU A 22 -4.22 5.88 -20.13
CA GLU A 22 -3.21 4.85 -20.38
C GLU A 22 -2.75 4.19 -19.08
N LEU A 23 -2.54 4.96 -18.01
CA LEU A 23 -2.18 4.42 -16.69
C LEU A 23 -3.21 3.41 -16.18
N GLU A 24 -4.51 3.74 -16.29
CA GLU A 24 -5.60 2.83 -15.93
C GLU A 24 -5.54 1.54 -16.74
N GLN A 25 -5.45 1.65 -18.07
CA GLN A 25 -5.42 0.49 -18.96
C GLN A 25 -4.23 -0.43 -18.67
N ARG A 26 -3.01 0.15 -18.56
CA ARG A 26 -1.78 -0.61 -18.32
C ARG A 26 -1.76 -1.27 -16.94
N LEU A 27 -2.23 -0.57 -15.90
CA LEU A 27 -2.31 -1.16 -14.57
C LEU A 27 -3.36 -2.27 -14.50
N CYS A 28 -4.51 -2.10 -15.17
CA CYS A 28 -5.52 -3.14 -15.32
C CYS A 28 -4.97 -4.38 -16.04
N GLN A 29 -4.21 -4.21 -17.12
CA GLN A 29 -3.56 -5.32 -17.84
C GLN A 29 -2.58 -6.07 -16.92
N SER A 30 -1.73 -5.35 -16.19
CA SER A 30 -0.83 -5.92 -15.21
C SER A 30 -1.56 -6.73 -14.12
N LEU A 31 -2.66 -6.17 -13.59
CA LEU A 31 -3.50 -6.85 -12.59
C LEU A 31 -4.16 -8.10 -13.15
N HIS A 32 -4.69 -8.03 -14.37
CA HIS A 32 -5.42 -9.12 -15.02
C HIS A 32 -4.58 -10.40 -15.09
N LEU A 33 -3.30 -10.27 -15.51
CA LEU A 33 -2.33 -11.36 -15.54
C LEU A 33 -2.07 -11.97 -14.15
N ARG A 34 -2.18 -11.17 -13.09
CA ARG A 34 -1.86 -11.54 -11.70
C ARG A 34 -3.04 -12.10 -10.92
N ILE A 35 -4.29 -11.95 -11.35
CA ILE A 35 -5.44 -12.33 -10.50
C ILE A 35 -6.46 -13.28 -11.13
N GLN A 36 -6.52 -13.42 -12.46
CA GLN A 36 -7.56 -14.25 -13.08
C GLN A 36 -7.32 -15.76 -12.97
N LYS A 37 -6.07 -16.21 -13.13
CA LYS A 37 -5.71 -17.63 -13.20
C LYS A 37 -5.06 -18.12 -11.90
N VAL A 38 -5.60 -17.68 -10.77
CA VAL A 38 -5.13 -18.13 -9.46
C VAL A 38 -5.70 -19.52 -9.18
N PRO A 39 -4.86 -20.55 -8.98
CA PRO A 39 -5.32 -21.90 -8.72
C PRO A 39 -5.96 -22.00 -7.33
N GLU A 40 -6.95 -22.87 -7.20
CA GLU A 40 -7.53 -23.22 -5.90
C GLU A 40 -6.48 -23.91 -5.01
N PRO A 41 -6.38 -23.57 -3.71
CA PRO A 41 -5.46 -24.25 -2.80
C PRO A 41 -5.84 -25.74 -2.64
N PRO A 42 -4.87 -26.69 -2.61
CA PRO A 42 -5.16 -28.13 -2.60
C PRO A 42 -6.06 -28.63 -1.46
N SER A 43 -6.05 -27.93 -0.32
CA SER A 43 -6.79 -28.29 0.89
C SER A 43 -8.17 -27.63 1.01
N ILE A 44 -8.61 -26.88 -0.01
CA ILE A 44 -9.82 -26.07 0.05
C ILE A 44 -10.72 -26.45 -1.12
N THR A 45 -11.88 -27.01 -0.81
CA THR A 45 -12.79 -27.57 -1.82
C THR A 45 -13.70 -26.51 -2.45
N LYS A 46 -14.02 -25.44 -1.73
CA LYS A 46 -14.77 -24.26 -2.21
C LYS A 46 -14.37 -23.03 -1.41
N SER A 47 -13.62 -22.11 -2.03
CA SER A 47 -13.37 -20.76 -1.51
C SER A 47 -14.03 -19.76 -2.43
N ASP A 48 -14.70 -18.75 -1.86
CA ASP A 48 -15.10 -17.57 -2.62
C ASP A 48 -13.94 -16.56 -2.73
N VAL A 49 -12.76 -16.86 -2.18
CA VAL A 49 -11.59 -15.98 -2.19
C VAL A 49 -10.40 -16.65 -2.83
N LYS A 50 -9.92 -16.02 -3.90
CA LYS A 50 -8.70 -16.40 -4.62
C LYS A 50 -7.52 -15.50 -4.29
N VAL A 51 -7.78 -14.20 -4.10
CA VAL A 51 -6.76 -13.18 -3.86
C VAL A 51 -7.07 -12.37 -2.60
N ALA A 52 -6.01 -11.94 -1.92
CA ALA A 52 -6.07 -10.96 -0.85
C ALA A 52 -5.16 -9.79 -1.16
N VAL A 53 -5.43 -8.62 -0.57
CA VAL A 53 -4.62 -7.41 -0.70
C VAL A 53 -3.93 -7.15 0.63
N LEU A 54 -2.62 -6.92 0.61
CA LEU A 54 -1.90 -6.34 1.74
C LEU A 54 -2.33 -4.88 1.89
N PHE A 55 -3.15 -4.58 2.90
CA PHE A 55 -4.04 -3.43 2.88
C PHE A 55 -3.84 -2.49 4.07
N SER A 56 -3.08 -1.42 3.89
CA SER A 56 -2.95 -0.33 4.87
C SER A 56 -4.05 0.73 4.76
N GLY A 57 -4.85 0.68 3.69
CA GLY A 57 -5.80 1.74 3.31
C GLY A 57 -5.18 2.89 2.53
N GLY A 58 -3.85 2.95 2.42
CA GLY A 58 -3.17 3.95 1.59
C GLY A 58 -3.46 3.80 0.10
N LEU A 59 -3.17 4.86 -0.66
CA LEU A 59 -3.44 4.99 -2.09
C LEU A 59 -3.18 3.71 -2.90
N ASP A 60 -1.98 3.15 -2.78
CA ASP A 60 -1.49 2.12 -3.69
C ASP A 60 -2.27 0.81 -3.53
N CYS A 61 -2.36 0.30 -2.31
CA CYS A 61 -3.08 -0.95 -2.04
C CYS A 61 -4.59 -0.81 -2.28
N THR A 62 -5.17 0.36 -1.99
CA THR A 62 -6.60 0.61 -2.20
C THR A 62 -6.93 0.74 -3.67
N LEU A 63 -6.05 1.34 -4.48
CA LEU A 63 -6.21 1.39 -5.93
C LEU A 63 -6.16 0.00 -6.55
N LEU A 64 -5.23 -0.87 -6.11
CA LEU A 64 -5.18 -2.26 -6.57
C LEU A 64 -6.45 -3.04 -6.17
N ALA A 65 -6.94 -2.84 -4.94
CA ALA A 65 -8.21 -3.43 -4.51
C ALA A 65 -9.36 -2.96 -5.40
N ARG A 66 -9.50 -1.64 -5.59
CA ARG A 66 -10.54 -1.02 -6.42
C ARG A 66 -10.50 -1.54 -7.85
N LEU A 67 -9.34 -1.63 -8.51
CA LEU A 67 -9.26 -2.14 -9.88
C LEU A 67 -9.51 -3.64 -9.97
N SER A 68 -9.13 -4.42 -8.94
CA SER A 68 -9.42 -5.86 -8.88
C SER A 68 -10.93 -6.15 -8.87
N HIS A 69 -11.75 -5.21 -8.39
CA HIS A 69 -13.20 -5.30 -8.44
C HIS A 69 -13.76 -5.48 -9.86
N ASP A 70 -13.17 -4.80 -10.85
CA ASP A 70 -13.63 -4.78 -12.24
C ASP A 70 -13.20 -6.03 -13.01
N ILE A 71 -12.15 -6.70 -12.53
CA ILE A 71 -11.54 -7.85 -13.20
C ILE A 71 -12.11 -9.18 -12.67
N LEU A 72 -12.34 -9.28 -11.36
CA LEU A 72 -12.77 -10.54 -10.73
C LEU A 72 -14.29 -10.75 -10.86
N PRO A 73 -14.77 -12.00 -10.95
CA PRO A 73 -16.20 -12.30 -10.89
C PRO A 73 -16.85 -11.74 -9.61
N LYS A 74 -18.02 -11.10 -9.72
CA LYS A 74 -18.66 -10.36 -8.60
C LYS A 74 -19.04 -11.23 -7.39
N ASN A 75 -19.15 -12.54 -7.58
CA ASN A 75 -19.41 -13.50 -6.50
C ASN A 75 -18.17 -13.82 -5.66
N GLU A 76 -16.97 -13.48 -6.13
CA GLU A 76 -15.74 -13.67 -5.35
C GLU A 76 -15.58 -12.58 -4.29
N THR A 77 -15.13 -12.94 -3.09
CA THR A 77 -14.80 -11.99 -2.03
C THR A 77 -13.33 -11.55 -2.19
N ILE A 78 -13.04 -10.26 -1.92
CA ILE A 78 -11.67 -9.75 -1.86
C ILE A 78 -11.32 -9.49 -0.39
N ASP A 79 -10.31 -10.20 0.10
CA ASP A 79 -9.79 -10.01 1.45
C ASP A 79 -8.83 -8.82 1.50
N LEU A 80 -9.02 -7.95 2.49
CA LEU A 80 -8.17 -6.80 2.76
C LEU A 80 -7.46 -7.05 4.09
N LEU A 81 -6.16 -7.32 4.05
CA LEU A 81 -5.37 -7.73 5.21
C LEU A 81 -4.73 -6.50 5.86
N ASN A 82 -5.26 -6.06 7.00
CA ASN A 82 -4.83 -4.84 7.68
C ASN A 82 -4.19 -5.16 9.05
N VAL A 83 -2.87 -4.99 9.14
CA VAL A 83 -2.10 -5.33 10.34
C VAL A 83 -1.88 -4.12 11.26
N ALA A 84 -2.07 -4.32 12.56
CA ALA A 84 -1.81 -3.34 13.60
C ALA A 84 -1.09 -4.03 14.77
N PHE A 85 -0.10 -3.34 15.34
CA PHE A 85 0.69 -3.89 16.43
C PHE A 85 0.44 -3.15 17.74
N GLU A 86 0.44 -3.90 18.83
CA GLU A 86 0.55 -3.33 20.15
C GLU A 86 1.95 -2.77 20.34
N ASN A 87 2.04 -1.44 20.46
CA ASN A 87 3.29 -0.77 20.74
C ASN A 87 3.30 -0.35 22.23
N PRO A 88 4.16 -0.96 23.07
CA PRO A 88 4.16 -0.71 24.51
C PRO A 88 4.34 0.76 24.89
N ARG A 89 5.09 1.55 24.08
CA ARG A 89 5.28 2.98 24.33
C ARG A 89 3.98 3.77 24.11
N VAL A 90 3.24 3.43 23.06
CA VAL A 90 1.96 4.06 22.75
C VAL A 90 0.90 3.66 23.76
N ALA A 91 0.86 2.37 24.13
CA ALA A 91 -0.04 1.86 25.16
C ALA A 91 0.21 2.54 26.52
N ALA A 92 1.48 2.64 26.95
CA ALA A 92 1.85 3.33 28.19
C ALA A 92 1.48 4.83 28.17
N ALA A 93 1.68 5.51 27.03
CA ALA A 93 1.29 6.92 26.87
C ALA A 93 -0.23 7.14 26.88
N ALA A 94 -1.01 6.14 26.47
CA ALA A 94 -2.47 6.17 26.50
C ALA A 94 -3.06 5.86 27.88
N ALA A 95 -2.42 4.97 28.66
CA ALA A 95 -2.85 4.60 30.00
C ALA A 95 -2.86 5.77 31.02
N GLY A 96 -2.10 6.83 30.74
CA GLY A 96 -2.09 8.06 31.54
C GLY A 96 -3.17 9.09 31.18
N LYS A 97 -4.07 8.79 30.23
CA LYS A 97 -5.16 9.70 29.83
C LYS A 97 -6.51 9.13 30.27
N GLU A 98 -7.22 9.85 31.13
CA GLU A 98 -8.60 9.53 31.51
C GLU A 98 -9.52 9.53 30.27
N GLY A 99 -10.31 8.46 30.08
CA GLY A 99 -11.25 8.33 28.95
C GLY A 99 -10.78 7.49 27.76
N ALA A 100 -9.64 6.79 27.83
CA ALA A 100 -9.15 5.92 26.75
C ALA A 100 -9.96 4.61 26.62
N THR A 101 -11.16 4.69 26.04
CA THR A 101 -12.01 3.52 25.71
C THR A 101 -11.70 2.91 24.33
N ALA A 102 -10.90 3.57 23.50
CA ALA A 102 -10.57 3.11 22.16
C ALA A 102 -9.45 2.05 22.19
N SER A 103 -9.67 0.93 21.48
CA SER A 103 -8.66 -0.13 21.29
C SER A 103 -7.34 0.45 20.77
N VAL A 104 -6.21 0.00 21.36
CA VAL A 104 -4.86 0.40 20.93
C VAL A 104 -4.61 0.08 19.44
N TYR A 105 -5.27 -0.95 18.92
CA TYR A 105 -5.19 -1.34 17.52
C TYR A 105 -6.06 -0.46 16.62
N GLU A 106 -7.27 -0.09 17.05
CA GLU A 106 -8.17 0.77 16.25
C GLU A 106 -7.68 2.23 16.20
N SER A 107 -6.89 2.67 17.19
CA SER A 107 -6.18 3.96 17.10
C SER A 107 -4.93 3.92 16.20
N CYS A 108 -4.53 2.74 15.71
CA CYS A 108 -3.38 2.57 14.83
C CYS A 108 -3.61 3.31 13.50
N PRO A 109 -2.66 4.15 13.03
CA PRO A 109 -2.93 4.99 11.87
C PRO A 109 -3.32 4.22 10.60
N ASP A 110 -2.69 3.09 10.29
CA ASP A 110 -3.07 2.26 9.14
C ASP A 110 -4.40 1.52 9.38
N ARG A 111 -4.82 1.30 10.63
CA ARG A 111 -6.15 0.75 10.92
C ARG A 111 -7.22 1.81 10.65
N ILE A 112 -7.00 3.06 11.08
CA ILE A 112 -7.91 4.19 10.80
C ILE A 112 -8.06 4.38 9.29
N THR A 113 -6.96 4.54 8.57
CA THR A 113 -6.97 4.71 7.11
C THR A 113 -7.56 3.47 6.42
N GLY A 114 -7.24 2.25 6.88
CA GLY A 114 -7.82 1.01 6.39
C GLY A 114 -9.34 0.92 6.54
N ARG A 115 -9.88 1.33 7.69
CA ARG A 115 -11.35 1.36 7.91
C ARG A 115 -12.03 2.39 7.01
N ALA A 116 -11.44 3.57 6.84
CA ALA A 116 -11.97 4.61 5.96
C ALA A 116 -11.97 4.16 4.49
N ALA A 117 -10.85 3.60 4.01
CA ALA A 117 -10.72 3.07 2.65
C ALA A 117 -11.67 1.88 2.40
N PHE A 118 -11.86 1.01 3.40
CA PHE A 118 -12.83 -0.09 3.33
C PHE A 118 -14.27 0.44 3.17
N ALA A 119 -14.66 1.44 3.97
CA ALA A 119 -15.98 2.07 3.84
C ALA A 119 -16.16 2.75 2.46
N GLU A 120 -15.11 3.38 1.94
CA GLU A 120 -15.15 3.99 0.62
C GLU A 120 -15.27 2.94 -0.50
N LEU A 121 -14.53 1.82 -0.43
CA LEU A 121 -14.64 0.70 -1.36
C LEU A 121 -16.05 0.10 -1.37
N GLN A 122 -16.71 -0.02 -0.20
CA GLN A 122 -18.09 -0.48 -0.10
C GLN A 122 -19.06 0.46 -0.82
N ARG A 123 -18.87 1.78 -0.67
CA ARG A 123 -19.70 2.80 -1.33
C ARG A 123 -19.50 2.80 -2.84
N VAL A 124 -18.25 2.72 -3.30
CA VAL A 124 -17.88 2.82 -4.73
C VAL A 124 -18.15 1.51 -5.48
N CYS A 125 -18.03 0.37 -4.81
CA CYS A 125 -18.21 -0.97 -5.37
C CYS A 125 -19.19 -1.80 -4.51
N PRO A 126 -20.48 -1.44 -4.46
CA PRO A 126 -21.45 -2.01 -3.53
C PRO A 126 -21.83 -3.47 -3.84
N ASP A 127 -21.66 -3.90 -5.08
CA ASP A 127 -21.94 -5.25 -5.57
C ASP A 127 -20.84 -6.25 -5.19
N ARG A 128 -19.69 -5.83 -4.65
CA ARG A 128 -18.61 -6.71 -4.19
C ARG A 128 -18.75 -7.02 -2.70
N ASN A 129 -18.53 -8.30 -2.35
CA ASN A 129 -18.20 -8.61 -0.96
C ASN A 129 -16.74 -8.25 -0.68
N TRP A 130 -16.54 -7.22 0.13
CA TRP A 130 -15.23 -6.85 0.67
C TRP A 130 -15.13 -7.41 2.07
N ARG A 131 -14.00 -8.07 2.40
CA ARG A 131 -13.76 -8.54 3.76
C ARG A 131 -12.50 -7.91 4.33
N LEU A 132 -12.67 -7.02 5.30
CA LEU A 132 -11.55 -6.45 6.03
C LEU A 132 -11.15 -7.38 7.17
N VAL A 133 -9.93 -7.90 7.12
CA VAL A 133 -9.33 -8.77 8.15
C VAL A 133 -8.40 -7.90 9.01
N ALA A 134 -8.88 -7.58 10.21
CA ALA A 134 -8.14 -6.87 11.24
C ALA A 134 -7.14 -7.82 11.93
N ILE A 135 -5.86 -7.69 11.60
CA ILE A 135 -4.77 -8.51 12.14
C ILE A 135 -4.11 -7.74 13.28
N ASP A 136 -4.57 -8.00 14.50
CA ASP A 136 -4.06 -7.35 15.72
C ASP A 136 -2.98 -8.22 16.34
N ILE A 137 -1.76 -7.69 16.48
CA ILE A 137 -0.59 -8.44 16.95
C ILE A 137 -0.15 -7.92 18.32
N PRO A 138 -0.31 -8.72 19.40
CA PRO A 138 0.21 -8.40 20.71
C PRO A 138 1.74 -8.25 20.70
N TYR A 139 2.26 -7.44 21.62
CA TYR A 139 3.71 -7.22 21.70
C TYR A 139 4.45 -8.53 22.02
N THR A 140 3.89 -9.36 22.89
CA THR A 140 4.44 -10.69 23.25
C THR A 140 4.59 -11.61 22.04
N GLU A 141 3.62 -11.58 21.12
CA GLU A 141 3.69 -12.35 19.88
C GLU A 141 4.76 -11.82 18.93
N THR A 142 4.92 -10.49 18.85
CA THR A 142 6.00 -9.86 18.07
C THR A 142 7.38 -10.31 18.58
N VAL A 143 7.58 -10.30 19.90
CA VAL A 143 8.83 -10.75 20.54
C VAL A 143 9.08 -12.23 20.26
N ALA A 144 8.06 -13.08 20.38
CA ALA A 144 8.17 -14.52 20.15
C ALA A 144 8.60 -14.87 18.72
N HIS A 145 8.19 -14.07 17.72
CA HIS A 145 8.55 -14.28 16.32
C HIS A 145 9.80 -13.51 15.85
N ARG A 146 10.36 -12.63 16.70
CA ARG A 146 11.44 -11.70 16.33
C ARG A 146 12.64 -12.38 15.68
N ASP A 147 13.14 -13.47 16.28
CA ASP A 147 14.31 -14.18 15.76
C ASP A 147 14.05 -14.86 14.42
N MET A 148 12.82 -15.35 14.20
CA MET A 148 12.43 -15.89 12.89
C MET A 148 12.46 -14.79 11.83
N VAL A 149 11.83 -13.64 12.12
CA VAL A 149 11.81 -12.49 11.20
C VAL A 149 13.23 -12.01 10.88
N LYS A 150 14.10 -11.90 11.89
CA LYS A 150 15.52 -11.54 11.71
C LYS A 150 16.26 -12.49 10.76
N ARG A 151 15.99 -13.80 10.83
CA ARG A 151 16.60 -14.77 9.91
C ARG A 151 16.10 -14.58 8.48
N LEU A 152 14.78 -14.40 8.30
CA LEU A 152 14.15 -14.27 6.99
C LEU A 152 14.57 -12.99 6.25
N MET A 153 14.73 -11.87 6.95
CA MET A 153 15.05 -10.57 6.33
C MET A 153 16.51 -10.44 5.86
N ARG A 154 17.41 -11.36 6.24
CA ARG A 154 18.82 -11.35 5.80
C ARG A 154 18.92 -11.24 4.28
N PRO A 155 19.95 -10.58 3.72
CA PRO A 155 21.13 -10.05 4.41
C PRO A 155 20.90 -8.73 5.14
N HIS A 156 19.73 -8.10 4.98
CA HIS A 156 19.40 -6.87 5.69
C HIS A 156 19.40 -7.06 7.19
N ASN A 157 19.79 -6.01 7.90
CA ASN A 157 20.11 -6.09 9.32
C ASN A 157 19.92 -4.75 10.04
N THR A 158 18.97 -3.91 9.62
CA THR A 158 18.65 -2.66 10.33
C THR A 158 17.34 -2.74 11.11
N GLU A 159 17.16 -1.84 12.09
CA GLU A 159 15.88 -1.68 12.82
C GLU A 159 14.70 -1.35 11.91
N MET A 160 14.94 -0.56 10.85
CA MET A 160 13.93 -0.26 9.82
C MET A 160 13.53 -1.52 9.06
N ASP A 161 14.51 -2.32 8.64
CA ASP A 161 14.25 -3.57 7.93
C ASP A 161 13.45 -4.54 8.78
N LEU A 162 13.80 -4.68 10.07
CA LEU A 162 13.04 -5.50 11.01
C LEU A 162 11.61 -5.01 11.18
N SER A 163 11.41 -3.69 11.31
CA SER A 163 10.08 -3.12 11.50
C SER A 163 9.17 -3.35 10.29
N ILE A 164 9.70 -3.21 9.07
CA ILE A 164 8.97 -3.49 7.83
C ILE A 164 8.71 -4.99 7.68
N ALA A 165 9.74 -5.82 7.92
CA ALA A 165 9.66 -7.27 7.84
C ALA A 165 8.60 -7.83 8.81
N CYS A 166 8.53 -7.34 10.05
CA CYS A 166 7.49 -7.72 11.01
C CYS A 166 6.09 -7.46 10.47
N ALA A 167 5.84 -6.26 9.92
CA ALA A 167 4.53 -5.91 9.38
C ALA A 167 4.11 -6.85 8.24
N LEU A 168 5.01 -7.09 7.27
CA LEU A 168 4.76 -8.00 6.15
C LEU A 168 4.59 -9.46 6.61
N TYR A 169 5.39 -9.91 7.58
CA TYR A 169 5.32 -11.26 8.14
C TYR A 169 3.96 -11.55 8.75
N PHE A 170 3.44 -10.64 9.59
CA PHE A 170 2.16 -10.86 10.24
C PHE A 170 0.97 -10.58 9.31
N ALA A 171 1.08 -9.60 8.40
CA ALA A 171 0.04 -9.36 7.40
C ALA A 171 -0.15 -10.58 6.48
N SER A 172 0.94 -11.17 5.99
CA SER A 172 0.89 -12.37 5.13
C SER A 172 0.45 -13.64 5.85
N ARG A 173 0.47 -13.69 7.18
CA ARG A 173 -0.18 -14.76 7.94
C ARG A 173 -1.69 -14.79 7.69
N ALA A 174 -2.28 -13.60 7.43
CA ALA A 174 -3.68 -13.39 7.08
C ALA A 174 -4.69 -13.97 8.08
N ARG A 175 -4.37 -13.89 9.37
CA ARG A 175 -5.22 -14.35 10.49
C ARG A 175 -5.60 -13.17 11.37
N GLY A 176 -6.89 -12.97 11.59
CA GLY A 176 -7.39 -11.84 12.38
C GLY A 176 -8.91 -11.87 12.56
N MET A 177 -9.49 -10.73 12.91
CA MET A 177 -10.94 -10.54 13.02
C MET A 177 -11.50 -9.98 11.72
N ALA A 178 -12.45 -10.69 11.09
CA ALA A 178 -13.02 -10.30 9.81
C ALA A 178 -14.38 -9.61 9.92
N VAL A 179 -14.57 -8.59 9.08
CA VAL A 179 -15.86 -7.93 8.84
C VAL A 179 -16.14 -7.92 7.34
N ASN A 180 -17.31 -8.43 6.93
CA ASN A 180 -17.75 -8.49 5.53
C ASN A 180 -18.60 -7.26 5.17
N SER A 181 -18.64 -6.87 3.90
CA SER A 181 -19.52 -5.79 3.43
C SER A 181 -20.97 -6.22 3.23
N ARG A 182 -21.22 -7.49 2.84
CA ARG A 182 -22.57 -7.98 2.54
C ARG A 182 -23.40 -8.36 3.77
N ASN A 183 -22.77 -8.56 4.92
CA ASN A 183 -23.48 -8.93 6.14
C ASN A 183 -23.76 -7.66 6.95
N SER A 184 -25.05 -7.31 7.14
CA SER A 184 -25.54 -6.37 8.18
C SER A 184 -24.76 -6.57 9.47
N PRO A 185 -24.44 -5.50 10.25
CA PRO A 185 -23.28 -5.42 11.13
C PRO A 185 -23.14 -6.67 12.00
N SER A 186 -22.46 -7.67 11.43
CA SER A 186 -22.19 -8.92 12.10
C SER A 186 -20.96 -8.67 12.93
N GLU A 187 -20.99 -9.09 14.18
CA GLU A 187 -19.82 -8.99 15.05
C GLU A 187 -18.58 -9.53 14.33
N PRO A 188 -17.41 -8.88 14.48
CA PRO A 188 -16.17 -9.37 13.89
C PRO A 188 -15.96 -10.84 14.26
N THR A 189 -15.62 -11.68 13.28
CA THR A 189 -15.42 -13.13 13.50
C THR A 189 -13.97 -13.51 13.33
N GLN A 190 -13.49 -14.48 14.11
CA GLN A 190 -12.14 -15.01 13.93
C GLN A 190 -12.02 -15.67 12.55
N TYR A 191 -11.00 -15.27 11.81
CA TYR A 191 -10.88 -15.63 10.41
C TYR A 191 -9.42 -15.83 9.99
N THR A 192 -9.18 -16.75 9.06
CA THR A 192 -7.90 -16.91 8.37
C THR A 192 -8.17 -16.97 6.87
N SER A 193 -7.56 -16.06 6.11
CA SER A 193 -7.75 -16.02 4.66
C SER A 193 -7.19 -17.27 3.99
N PRO A 194 -7.94 -17.92 3.08
CA PRO A 194 -7.44 -19.03 2.28
C PRO A 194 -6.56 -18.56 1.11
N ALA A 195 -6.58 -17.26 0.78
CA ALA A 195 -5.96 -16.70 -0.41
C ALA A 195 -4.44 -16.92 -0.45
N ARG A 196 -3.94 -17.77 -1.36
CA ARG A 196 -2.50 -18.01 -1.48
C ARG A 196 -1.77 -16.89 -2.21
N VAL A 197 -2.50 -16.06 -2.95
CA VAL A 197 -1.96 -14.91 -3.69
C VAL A 197 -2.28 -13.62 -2.93
N LEU A 198 -1.24 -12.84 -2.66
CA LEU A 198 -1.31 -11.54 -2.00
C LEU A 198 -0.91 -10.43 -2.97
N LEU A 199 -1.79 -9.47 -3.25
CA LEU A 199 -1.44 -8.26 -3.98
C LEU A 199 -0.73 -7.27 -3.06
N SER A 200 0.39 -6.74 -3.54
CA SER A 200 1.17 -5.70 -2.87
C SER A 200 1.24 -4.44 -3.72
N GLY A 201 1.07 -3.28 -3.07
CA GLY A 201 1.23 -1.95 -3.70
C GLY A 201 2.69 -1.51 -3.86
N LEU A 202 3.66 -2.36 -3.51
CA LEU A 202 5.08 -2.06 -3.63
C LEU A 202 5.49 -1.77 -5.09
N GLY A 203 6.34 -0.76 -5.29
CA GLY A 203 6.76 -0.24 -6.59
C GLY A 203 6.12 1.11 -6.93
N ALA A 204 4.92 1.39 -6.40
CA ALA A 204 4.23 2.66 -6.69
C ALA A 204 5.02 3.88 -6.20
N ASP A 205 5.62 3.81 -5.02
CA ASP A 205 6.39 4.92 -4.45
C ASP A 205 7.67 5.20 -5.25
N GLU A 206 8.37 4.17 -5.69
CA GLU A 206 9.59 4.29 -6.50
C GLU A 206 9.28 4.82 -7.91
N LEU A 207 8.20 4.34 -8.54
CA LEU A 207 7.87 4.70 -9.92
C LEU A 207 7.18 6.06 -10.07
N PHE A 208 6.38 6.47 -9.10
CA PHE A 208 5.53 7.67 -9.16
C PHE A 208 5.94 8.77 -8.18
N ALA A 209 7.18 8.72 -7.71
CA ALA A 209 7.75 9.69 -6.78
C ALA A 209 6.97 9.83 -5.45
N GLY A 210 6.62 8.72 -4.81
CA GLY A 210 5.83 8.71 -3.58
C GLY A 210 6.57 9.16 -2.33
N TYR A 211 7.89 9.00 -2.25
CA TYR A 211 8.63 9.41 -1.05
C TYR A 211 8.77 10.93 -0.90
N ALA A 212 8.63 11.45 0.33
CA ALA A 212 8.78 12.89 0.62
C ALA A 212 10.12 13.48 0.16
N ARG A 213 11.18 12.66 0.12
CA ARG A 213 12.51 13.08 -0.39
C ARG A 213 12.49 13.44 -1.88
N HIS A 214 11.55 12.94 -2.67
CA HIS A 214 11.40 13.31 -4.07
C HIS A 214 10.99 14.78 -4.22
N GLY A 215 10.08 15.26 -3.37
CA GLY A 215 9.71 16.67 -3.33
C GLY A 215 10.91 17.55 -2.93
N VAL A 216 11.75 17.07 -2.00
CA VAL A 216 13.01 17.75 -1.63
C VAL A 216 14.00 17.77 -2.81
N ALA A 217 14.16 16.67 -3.53
CA ALA A 217 15.01 16.59 -4.71
C ALA A 217 14.53 17.54 -5.83
N PHE A 218 13.22 17.58 -6.07
CA PHE A 218 12.62 18.53 -7.00
C PHE A 218 12.83 19.99 -6.57
N ALA A 219 12.63 20.31 -5.29
CA ALA A 219 12.85 21.67 -4.80
C ALA A 219 14.32 22.13 -4.92
N ARG A 220 15.26 21.18 -4.87
CA ARG A 220 16.70 21.46 -4.96
C ARG A 220 17.17 21.63 -6.40
N ASP A 221 16.84 20.68 -7.29
CA ASP A 221 17.42 20.59 -8.64
C ASP A 221 16.35 20.43 -9.76
N GLY A 222 15.11 20.81 -9.47
CA GLY A 222 13.99 20.75 -10.44
C GLY A 222 13.69 19.33 -10.94
N PHE A 223 13.22 19.24 -12.19
CA PHE A 223 12.91 17.96 -12.82
C PHE A 223 14.12 17.02 -12.90
N ARG A 224 15.33 17.55 -13.08
CA ARG A 224 16.55 16.72 -13.13
C ARG A 224 16.78 16.02 -11.79
N GLY A 225 16.74 16.74 -10.68
CA GLY A 225 16.88 16.15 -9.35
C GLY A 225 15.82 15.10 -9.04
N LEU A 226 14.58 15.35 -9.45
CA LEU A 226 13.49 14.38 -9.30
C LEU A 226 13.74 13.09 -10.10
N ILE A 227 14.16 13.22 -11.37
CA ILE A 227 14.50 12.08 -12.24
C ILE A 227 15.63 11.26 -11.61
N ASP A 228 16.70 11.91 -11.17
CA ASP A 228 17.88 11.24 -10.61
C ASP A 228 17.52 10.47 -9.33
N GLU A 229 16.69 11.05 -8.46
CA GLU A 229 16.24 10.40 -7.22
C GLU A 229 15.31 9.20 -7.50
N ILE A 230 14.36 9.33 -8.44
CA ILE A 230 13.50 8.22 -8.88
C ILE A 230 14.36 7.08 -9.47
N HIS A 231 15.31 7.42 -10.34
CA HIS A 231 16.21 6.44 -10.97
C HIS A 231 17.02 5.67 -9.91
N LEU A 232 17.50 6.38 -8.88
CA LEU A 232 18.23 5.78 -7.76
C LEU A 232 17.38 4.76 -7.00
N ASP A 233 16.10 5.08 -6.76
CA ASP A 233 15.18 4.21 -6.05
C ASP A 233 14.82 2.97 -6.88
N VAL A 234 14.45 3.16 -8.14
CA VAL A 234 14.13 2.07 -9.07
C VAL A 234 15.32 1.12 -9.23
N SER A 235 16.53 1.65 -9.44
CA SER A 235 17.75 0.83 -9.61
C SER A 235 18.13 0.00 -8.38
N ARG A 236 17.65 0.37 -7.19
CA ARG A 236 17.96 -0.31 -5.92
C ARG A 236 16.81 -1.15 -5.38
N LEU A 237 15.63 -1.07 -5.98
CA LEU A 237 14.39 -1.72 -5.53
C LEU A 237 14.57 -3.21 -5.26
N GLY A 238 15.22 -3.93 -6.18
CA GLY A 238 15.52 -5.36 -6.06
C GLY A 238 16.29 -5.70 -4.77
N LYS A 239 17.35 -4.93 -4.51
CA LYS A 239 18.21 -5.13 -3.35
C LYS A 239 17.59 -4.63 -2.05
N ARG A 240 16.92 -3.48 -2.06
CA ARG A 240 16.41 -2.80 -0.85
C ARG A 240 15.09 -3.36 -0.35
N ASN A 241 14.20 -3.79 -1.24
CA ASN A 241 12.87 -4.22 -0.85
C ASN A 241 12.58 -5.65 -1.28
N LEU A 242 12.57 -5.93 -2.60
CA LEU A 242 12.03 -7.17 -3.15
C LEU A 242 12.63 -8.42 -2.52
N GLY A 243 13.97 -8.48 -2.37
CA GLY A 243 14.60 -9.64 -1.74
C GLY A 243 14.14 -9.87 -0.29
N ARG A 244 14.07 -8.81 0.52
CA ARG A 244 13.61 -8.89 1.92
C ARG A 244 12.15 -9.35 1.98
N ASP A 245 11.32 -8.68 1.19
CA ASP A 245 9.87 -8.78 1.26
C ASP A 245 9.41 -10.15 0.78
N ASP A 246 10.02 -10.69 -0.29
CA ASP A 246 9.75 -12.03 -0.81
C ASP A 246 9.97 -13.14 0.24
N ARG A 247 11.15 -13.16 0.88
CA ARG A 247 11.45 -14.16 1.93
C ARG A 247 10.50 -14.07 3.12
N ILE A 248 10.09 -12.85 3.47
CA ILE A 248 9.18 -12.59 4.58
C ILE A 248 7.76 -13.05 4.24
N LEU A 249 7.24 -12.67 3.08
CA LEU A 249 5.87 -12.97 2.65
C LEU A 249 5.69 -14.48 2.38
N SER A 250 6.73 -15.12 1.82
CA SER A 250 6.72 -16.55 1.49
C SER A 250 6.69 -17.48 2.70
N ASN A 251 7.05 -17.00 3.90
CA ASN A 251 7.10 -17.82 5.12
C ASN A 251 5.79 -18.58 5.41
N TRP A 252 4.65 -17.98 5.09
CA TRP A 252 3.33 -18.58 5.33
C TRP A 252 2.79 -19.39 4.14
N GLY A 253 3.64 -19.72 3.18
CA GLY A 253 3.26 -20.40 1.95
C GLY A 253 2.26 -19.57 1.14
N ARG A 254 2.55 -18.26 1.01
CA ARG A 254 1.77 -17.32 0.19
C ARG A 254 2.71 -16.62 -0.77
N GLU A 255 2.23 -16.40 -1.98
CA GLU A 255 2.94 -15.71 -3.05
C GLU A 255 2.49 -14.25 -3.08
N ALA A 256 3.45 -13.32 -3.06
CA ALA A 256 3.17 -11.92 -3.29
C ALA A 256 3.24 -11.61 -4.80
N ARG A 257 2.26 -10.87 -5.30
CA ARG A 257 2.25 -10.36 -6.69
C ARG A 257 2.26 -8.84 -6.66
N TYR A 258 3.04 -8.25 -7.56
CA TYR A 258 3.35 -6.82 -7.58
C TYR A 258 2.88 -6.21 -8.91
N PRO A 259 1.63 -5.72 -9.02
CA PRO A 259 1.13 -5.16 -10.27
C PRO A 259 1.90 -3.92 -10.74
N PHE A 260 2.39 -3.09 -9.81
CA PHE A 260 3.22 -1.94 -10.16
C PHE A 260 4.61 -2.33 -10.71
N LEU A 261 5.04 -3.58 -10.55
CA LEU A 261 6.34 -4.08 -10.98
C LEU A 261 6.24 -5.10 -12.12
N ASP A 262 5.13 -5.06 -12.84
CA ASP A 262 5.04 -5.71 -14.13
C ASP A 262 6.01 -5.08 -15.13
N GLU A 263 6.74 -5.89 -15.89
CA GLU A 263 7.82 -5.40 -16.75
C GLU A 263 7.29 -4.44 -17.83
N ASP A 264 6.15 -4.76 -18.45
CA ASP A 264 5.51 -3.88 -19.44
C ASP A 264 5.02 -2.59 -18.79
N PHE A 265 4.41 -2.69 -17.61
CA PHE A 265 3.97 -1.52 -16.85
C PHE A 265 5.14 -0.61 -16.42
N VAL A 266 6.22 -1.20 -15.89
CA VAL A 266 7.43 -0.48 -15.49
C VAL A 266 8.06 0.20 -16.69
N SER A 267 8.17 -0.50 -17.82
CA SER A 267 8.75 0.05 -19.06
C SER A 267 7.96 1.28 -19.51
N TYR A 268 6.62 1.17 -19.58
CA TYR A 268 5.72 2.29 -19.86
C TYR A 268 5.93 3.47 -18.90
N VAL A 269 5.92 3.23 -17.58
CA VAL A 269 6.05 4.31 -16.59
C VAL A 269 7.43 4.97 -16.63
N LEU A 270 8.48 4.20 -16.91
CA LEU A 270 9.85 4.72 -17.02
C LEU A 270 10.09 5.47 -18.34
N GLU A 271 9.36 5.15 -19.40
CA GLU A 271 9.39 5.87 -20.69
C GLU A 271 8.57 7.16 -20.66
N ALA A 272 7.51 7.22 -19.84
CA ALA A 272 6.71 8.43 -19.66
C ALA A 272 7.53 9.57 -19.00
N PRO A 273 7.43 10.81 -19.47
CA PRO A 273 8.02 11.97 -18.80
C PRO A 273 7.55 12.10 -17.34
N VAL A 274 8.41 12.57 -16.44
CA VAL A 274 8.10 12.62 -15.00
C VAL A 274 6.91 13.54 -14.67
N TRP A 275 6.68 14.61 -15.43
CA TRP A 275 5.54 15.52 -15.24
C TRP A 275 4.20 14.93 -15.69
N GLU A 276 4.19 13.80 -16.40
CA GLU A 276 2.95 13.09 -16.75
C GLU A 276 2.51 12.08 -15.68
N LYS A 277 3.41 11.79 -14.72
CA LYS A 277 3.17 10.83 -13.63
C LYS A 277 3.23 11.45 -12.23
N CYS A 278 4.03 12.49 -12.06
CA CYS A 278 4.23 13.22 -10.82
C CYS A 278 3.67 14.65 -10.95
N GLY A 279 3.17 15.22 -9.85
CA GLY A 279 2.55 16.56 -9.87
C GLY A 279 3.51 17.71 -9.59
N PHE A 280 4.82 17.46 -9.50
CA PHE A 280 5.81 18.49 -9.19
C PHE A 280 6.04 19.42 -10.40
N GLY A 281 6.00 20.73 -10.18
CA GLY A 281 6.25 21.72 -11.24
C GLY A 281 5.15 21.81 -12.31
N VAL A 282 4.04 21.12 -12.10
CA VAL A 282 2.87 21.13 -12.97
C VAL A 282 1.85 22.14 -12.43
N PRO A 283 1.24 22.99 -13.26
CA PRO A 283 0.22 23.94 -12.80
C PRO A 283 -1.02 23.20 -12.30
N GLU A 284 -1.69 23.76 -11.28
CA GLU A 284 -2.95 23.20 -10.81
C GLU A 284 -4.02 23.25 -11.91
N PRO A 285 -4.89 22.23 -12.01
CA PRO A 285 -5.99 22.21 -12.96
C PRO A 285 -6.91 23.43 -12.81
N SER A 286 -7.44 23.92 -13.93
CA SER A 286 -8.46 24.97 -13.92
C SER A 286 -9.74 24.52 -13.19
N GLU A 287 -10.31 25.41 -12.38
CA GLU A 287 -11.60 25.23 -11.68
C GLU A 287 -12.78 25.00 -12.64
N THR A 288 -12.62 25.27 -13.94
CA THR A 288 -13.66 25.11 -14.96
C THR A 288 -14.07 23.66 -15.25
N THR A 289 -13.31 22.69 -14.74
CA THR A 289 -13.58 21.26 -14.96
C THR A 289 -14.70 20.69 -14.08
N GLY A 290 -15.15 21.42 -13.06
CA GLY A 290 -16.16 20.93 -12.11
C GLY A 290 -15.68 19.78 -11.20
N VAL A 291 -14.41 19.39 -11.29
CA VAL A 291 -13.77 18.37 -10.48
C VAL A 291 -13.00 19.04 -9.34
N ASP A 292 -13.25 18.59 -8.11
CA ASP A 292 -12.50 19.07 -6.96
C ASP A 292 -11.12 18.38 -6.88
N TYR A 293 -10.07 19.14 -7.24
CA TYR A 293 -8.66 18.75 -7.11
C TYR A 293 -8.01 19.22 -5.80
N THR A 294 -8.75 19.89 -4.92
CA THR A 294 -8.18 20.43 -3.68
C THR A 294 -7.67 19.31 -2.78
N GLY A 295 -6.48 19.51 -2.20
CA GLY A 295 -5.85 18.55 -1.30
C GLY A 295 -5.26 17.31 -1.97
N ILE A 296 -5.17 17.28 -3.31
CA ILE A 296 -4.44 16.22 -4.02
C ILE A 296 -2.93 16.54 -4.00
N ASP A 297 -2.13 15.62 -3.46
CA ASP A 297 -0.69 15.84 -3.37
C ASP A 297 0.04 15.65 -4.71
N PRO A 298 1.20 16.32 -4.90
CA PRO A 298 2.04 16.13 -6.08
C PRO A 298 2.71 14.73 -6.10
N GLU A 299 3.01 14.15 -4.94
CA GLU A 299 3.49 12.77 -4.84
C GLU A 299 2.45 11.81 -5.40
N LYS A 300 2.86 11.00 -6.38
CA LYS A 300 1.99 10.03 -7.06
C LYS A 300 0.74 10.66 -7.69
N ARG A 301 0.84 11.90 -8.18
CA ARG A 301 -0.30 12.66 -8.72
C ARG A 301 -1.12 11.84 -9.72
N ALA A 302 -0.50 11.14 -10.66
CA ALA A 302 -1.26 10.33 -11.62
C ALA A 302 -2.06 9.19 -10.96
N LEU A 303 -1.52 8.51 -9.96
CA LEU A 303 -2.25 7.48 -9.20
C LEU A 303 -3.39 8.08 -8.36
N ARG A 304 -3.19 9.29 -7.80
CA ARG A 304 -4.24 10.01 -7.06
C ARG A 304 -5.37 10.46 -7.97
N LEU A 305 -5.04 10.96 -9.16
CA LEU A 305 -6.01 11.33 -10.18
C LEU A 305 -6.77 10.12 -10.69
N LEU A 306 -6.10 8.98 -10.88
CA LEU A 306 -6.77 7.72 -11.21
C LEU A 306 -7.72 7.27 -10.08
N SER A 307 -7.28 7.35 -8.82
CA SER A 307 -8.14 7.09 -7.65
C SER A 307 -9.38 8.00 -7.65
N LEU A 308 -9.21 9.29 -7.94
CA LEU A 308 -10.30 10.26 -8.02
C LEU A 308 -11.27 9.92 -9.17
N LYS A 309 -10.75 9.61 -10.35
CA LYS A 309 -11.51 9.17 -11.54
C LYS A 309 -12.37 7.94 -11.22
N LEU A 310 -11.85 7.02 -10.41
CA LEU A 310 -12.54 5.79 -9.99
C LEU A 310 -13.53 6.01 -8.81
N GLY A 311 -13.76 7.26 -8.40
CA GLY A 311 -14.71 7.62 -7.33
C GLY A 311 -14.18 7.48 -5.90
N MET A 312 -12.88 7.16 -5.75
CA MET A 312 -12.18 6.99 -4.47
C MET A 312 -11.55 8.32 -4.04
N ALA A 313 -12.40 9.30 -3.73
CA ALA A 313 -12.04 10.69 -3.46
C ALA A 313 -11.28 10.88 -2.13
N THR A 314 -11.64 10.12 -1.08
CA THR A 314 -10.94 10.20 0.21
C THR A 314 -9.54 9.62 0.09
N VAL A 315 -9.42 8.43 -0.52
CA VAL A 315 -8.13 7.76 -0.76
C VAL A 315 -7.20 8.60 -1.65
N ALA A 316 -7.74 9.30 -2.66
CA ALA A 316 -6.95 10.17 -3.53
C ALA A 316 -6.21 11.29 -2.76
N ARG A 317 -6.75 11.72 -1.61
CA ARG A 317 -6.21 12.78 -0.75
C ARG A 317 -5.44 12.26 0.47
N GLU A 318 -5.40 10.93 0.65
CA GLU A 318 -4.75 10.34 1.82
C GLU A 318 -3.24 10.63 1.81
N LYS A 319 -2.72 11.05 2.97
CA LYS A 319 -1.30 11.32 3.13
C LYS A 319 -0.51 10.02 3.23
N LYS A 320 0.66 9.98 2.59
CA LYS A 320 1.54 8.82 2.68
C LYS A 320 2.05 8.64 4.10
N ARG A 321 2.02 7.39 4.57
CA ARG A 321 2.72 6.95 5.77
C ARG A 321 3.52 5.69 5.48
N ALA A 322 4.73 5.59 6.02
CA ALA A 322 5.52 4.36 5.88
C ALA A 322 4.95 3.27 6.81
N ILE A 323 4.90 2.03 6.31
CA ILE A 323 4.26 0.88 6.98
C ILE A 323 4.71 0.71 8.45
N GLN A 324 5.98 0.95 8.75
CA GLN A 324 6.51 0.79 10.11
C GLN A 324 5.96 1.79 11.13
N PHE A 325 5.55 2.97 10.67
CA PHE A 325 4.91 3.99 11.50
C PHE A 325 3.39 3.82 11.48
N GLY A 326 2.85 3.44 10.32
CA GLY A 326 1.43 3.23 10.10
C GLY A 326 0.85 2.06 10.89
N SER A 327 1.55 0.92 10.91
CA SER A 327 1.19 -0.28 11.67
C SER A 327 1.69 -0.28 13.12
N ARG A 328 2.45 0.76 13.51
CA ARG A 328 3.12 0.92 14.83
C ARG A 328 4.19 -0.13 15.17
N THR A 329 4.80 -0.80 14.18
CA THR A 329 5.94 -1.72 14.40
C THR A 329 7.26 -1.05 14.75
N ALA A 330 7.43 0.24 14.43
CA ALA A 330 8.65 0.96 14.73
C ALA A 330 8.76 1.31 16.23
N LYS A 331 10.00 1.31 16.74
CA LYS A 331 10.36 1.85 18.06
C LYS A 331 9.59 1.24 19.24
N MET A 332 9.39 -0.09 19.24
CA MET A 332 8.67 -0.78 20.33
C MET A 332 9.47 -0.89 21.64
N GLU A 333 10.79 -1.15 21.56
CA GLU A 333 11.66 -1.33 22.74
C GLU A 333 12.07 0.02 23.37
N LYS A 334 12.56 0.06 24.62
CA LYS A 334 13.04 1.30 25.29
C LYS A 334 14.48 1.62 24.84
N GLY A 335 14.70 2.80 24.24
CA GLY A 335 16.02 3.22 23.71
C GLY A 335 15.94 4.26 22.58
N ARG A 336 17.06 4.94 22.28
CA ARG A 336 17.20 5.89 21.15
C ARG A 336 17.76 5.17 19.91
N THR A 337 17.15 4.08 19.49
CA THR A 337 17.54 3.40 18.25
C THR A 337 17.00 4.16 17.03
N LYS A 338 17.88 4.44 16.07
CA LYS A 338 17.53 4.96 14.75
C LYS A 338 17.21 3.79 13.82
N GLY A 339 16.36 4.03 12.82
CA GLY A 339 16.00 2.99 11.86
C GLY A 339 17.19 2.42 11.07
N THR A 340 18.28 3.19 10.95
CA THR A 340 19.52 2.78 10.28
C THR A 340 20.48 2.00 11.17
N ASP A 341 20.20 1.89 12.47
CA ASP A 341 21.07 1.18 13.39
C ASP A 341 21.03 -0.32 13.06
N ALA A 342 22.20 -0.95 13.10
CA ALA A 342 22.32 -2.38 12.88
C ALA A 342 21.70 -3.15 14.04
N LEU A 343 21.00 -4.24 13.72
CA LEU A 343 20.47 -5.17 14.71
C LEU A 343 21.63 -5.85 15.43
N SER A 344 21.51 -5.97 16.75
CA SER A 344 22.39 -6.77 17.61
C SER A 344 22.26 -8.27 17.36
#